data_AF-A0A7L0AW99-F1
#
_entry.id   AF-A0A7L0AW99-F1
#
_cell.length_a   1.000
_cell.length_b   1.000
_cell.length_c   1.000
_cell.angle_alpha   90.00
_cell.angle_beta   90.00
_cell.angle_gamma   90.00
#
_symmetry.space_group_name_H-M   'P 1'
#
loop_
_entity.id
_entity.type
_entity.pdbx_description
1 polymer ?
#
loop_
_entity_poly.entity_id
_entity_poly.type
_entity_poly.pdbx_seq_one_letter_code
_entity_poly.pdbx_strand_id
1 'polypeptide(L)'
;LEIVVTILNMNDNSPVFKQTNLTKVVPEDTKVNATIVAREDLSASDADLDTIFYELTTIVQGSDGYFAIKGVNNPEIYLQKALDYDKFKLTKLVLYAMDRPVGSTDTTNTATTTINIFIEQADTKSPWFLPCTFINTDNSICISSPYTGRVNIFEIPIEPLILEPGPIYAVDPDYTLNEKIVYSIVGGDTDKIFSVDADTGNLTMNKAATSPGSYLLQVMATQVNNIQKYSIVSVEIKVISKSDYPPYFESRIHNGTVFVGLAPRSFVFQAGDPSSPLIITALDDDFPNV
;
A
#
# COMPACT_ATOMS: atom_id res chain seq x y z
N LEU A 1 -34.02 -50.39 -59.88
CA LEU A 1 -34.64 -49.42 -58.95
C LEU A 1 -33.60 -49.11 -57.90
N GLU A 2 -33.24 -47.84 -57.75
CA GLU A 2 -32.31 -47.38 -56.73
C GLU A 2 -33.13 -46.65 -55.66
N ILE A 3 -32.95 -47.03 -54.40
CA ILE A 3 -33.62 -46.41 -53.26
C ILE A 3 -32.56 -45.59 -52.52
N VAL A 4 -32.75 -44.28 -52.51
CA VAL A 4 -31.92 -43.35 -51.72
C VAL A 4 -32.66 -43.05 -50.42
N VAL A 5 -32.05 -43.39 -49.29
CA VAL A 5 -32.53 -43.05 -47.95
C VAL A 5 -31.62 -41.96 -47.40
N THR A 6 -32.20 -40.80 -47.07
CA THR A 6 -31.49 -39.69 -46.44
C THR A 6 -31.87 -39.64 -44.96
N ILE A 7 -30.89 -39.73 -44.07
CA ILE A 7 -31.09 -39.53 -42.63
C ILE A 7 -30.85 -38.04 -42.34
N LEU A 8 -31.81 -37.40 -41.69
CA LEU A 8 -31.70 -36.00 -41.28
C LEU A 8 -31.17 -35.93 -39.85
N ASN A 9 -30.21 -35.04 -39.64
CA ASN A 9 -29.71 -34.72 -38.31
C ASN A 9 -30.78 -33.94 -37.52
N MET A 10 -30.99 -34.31 -36.26
CA MET A 10 -31.88 -33.61 -35.34
C MET A 10 -31.06 -33.00 -34.21
N ASN A 11 -31.56 -31.93 -33.59
CA ASN A 11 -30.91 -31.30 -32.44
C ASN A 11 -31.33 -32.00 -31.14
N ASP A 12 -30.80 -33.20 -30.90
CA ASP A 12 -31.16 -34.07 -29.77
C ASP A 12 -30.00 -34.35 -28.80
N ASN A 13 -28.83 -33.75 -29.03
CA ASN A 13 -27.68 -33.79 -28.15
C ASN A 13 -27.36 -32.39 -27.59
N SER A 14 -26.89 -32.35 -26.35
CA SER A 14 -26.42 -31.10 -25.74
C SER A 14 -24.92 -30.89 -26.00
N PRO A 15 -24.45 -29.64 -26.05
CA PRO A 15 -23.03 -29.34 -26.00
C PRO A 15 -22.38 -29.95 -24.74
N VAL A 16 -21.13 -30.39 -24.83
CA VAL A 16 -20.39 -30.95 -23.70
C VAL A 16 -18.99 -30.35 -23.62
N PHE A 17 -18.63 -29.81 -22.46
CA PHE A 17 -17.26 -29.38 -22.18
C PHE A 17 -16.39 -30.57 -21.76
N LYS A 18 -15.09 -30.51 -22.09
CA LYS A 18 -14.10 -31.48 -21.60
C LYS A 18 -13.98 -31.50 -20.08
N GLN A 19 -14.18 -30.34 -19.44
CA GLN A 19 -14.13 -30.14 -17.99
C GLN A 19 -15.27 -29.22 -17.57
N THR A 20 -15.96 -29.58 -16.48
CA THR A 20 -17.05 -28.79 -15.89
C THR A 20 -16.55 -27.78 -14.85
N ASN A 21 -15.29 -27.92 -14.42
CA ASN A 21 -14.64 -27.01 -13.48
C ASN A 21 -13.16 -26.84 -13.84
N LEU A 22 -12.74 -25.60 -14.03
CA LEU A 22 -11.37 -25.21 -14.32
C LEU A 22 -10.87 -24.25 -13.25
N THR A 23 -9.60 -24.39 -12.88
CA THR A 23 -8.93 -23.45 -11.98
C THR A 23 -7.75 -22.82 -12.69
N LYS A 24 -7.65 -21.49 -12.61
CA LYS A 24 -6.51 -20.71 -13.06
C LYS A 24 -6.02 -19.78 -11.97
N VAL A 25 -4.72 -19.56 -12.00
CA VAL A 25 -4.01 -18.63 -11.12
C VAL A 25 -3.41 -17.56 -12.03
N VAL A 26 -3.68 -16.30 -11.75
CA VAL A 26 -3.34 -15.17 -12.62
C VAL A 26 -2.67 -14.08 -11.78
N PRO A 27 -1.41 -13.73 -12.04
CA PRO A 27 -0.75 -12.60 -11.40
C PRO A 27 -1.45 -11.28 -11.72
N GLU A 28 -1.53 -10.36 -10.77
CA GLU A 28 -2.22 -9.08 -10.96
C GLU A 28 -1.57 -8.18 -12.02
N ASP A 29 -0.26 -8.34 -12.26
CA ASP A 29 0.49 -7.58 -13.27
C ASP A 29 0.32 -8.11 -14.70
N THR A 30 -0.50 -9.16 -14.87
CA THR A 30 -0.90 -9.71 -16.17
C THR A 30 -1.41 -8.60 -17.08
N LYS A 31 -0.84 -8.52 -18.29
CA LYS A 31 -1.17 -7.46 -19.23
C LYS A 31 -2.61 -7.57 -19.72
N VAL A 32 -3.27 -6.43 -19.85
CA VAL A 32 -4.57 -6.34 -20.52
C VAL A 32 -4.44 -6.89 -21.94
N ASN A 33 -5.48 -7.60 -22.37
CA ASN A 33 -5.58 -8.40 -23.60
C ASN A 33 -4.84 -9.74 -23.59
N ALA A 34 -4.14 -10.10 -22.51
CA ALA A 34 -3.56 -11.43 -22.37
C ALA A 34 -4.66 -12.52 -22.34
N THR A 35 -4.38 -13.64 -22.99
CA THR A 35 -5.21 -14.84 -22.93
C THR A 35 -5.04 -15.51 -21.57
N ILE A 36 -6.15 -15.69 -20.85
CA ILE A 36 -6.20 -16.29 -19.51
C ILE A 36 -6.52 -17.78 -19.61
N VAL A 37 -7.45 -18.13 -20.50
CA VAL A 37 -7.79 -19.53 -20.79
C VAL A 37 -7.86 -19.70 -22.30
N ALA A 38 -7.09 -20.66 -22.81
CA ALA A 38 -7.00 -20.94 -24.22
C ALA A 38 -8.30 -21.58 -24.76
N ARG A 39 -8.54 -21.42 -26.05
CA ARG A 39 -9.75 -21.90 -26.73
C ARG A 39 -9.95 -23.41 -26.56
N GLU A 40 -8.89 -24.19 -26.65
CA GLU A 40 -8.90 -25.65 -26.62
C GLU A 40 -9.35 -26.25 -25.28
N ASP A 41 -9.15 -25.50 -24.19
CA ASP A 41 -9.57 -25.86 -22.84
C ASP A 41 -11.07 -25.58 -22.61
N LEU A 42 -11.64 -24.64 -23.38
CA LEU A 42 -13.01 -24.17 -23.22
C LEU A 42 -13.94 -24.55 -24.36
N SER A 43 -13.43 -25.14 -25.44
CA SER A 43 -14.30 -25.57 -26.55
C SER A 43 -15.14 -26.75 -26.11
N ALA A 44 -16.46 -26.56 -26.12
CA ALA A 44 -17.44 -27.63 -26.03
C ALA A 44 -17.53 -28.37 -27.38
N SER A 45 -18.01 -29.60 -27.34
CA SER A 45 -18.34 -30.42 -28.51
C SER A 45 -19.80 -30.81 -28.47
N ASP A 46 -20.44 -30.83 -29.63
CA ASP A 46 -21.81 -31.27 -29.81
C ASP A 46 -21.84 -32.49 -30.74
N ALA A 47 -22.60 -33.52 -30.39
CA ALA A 47 -22.68 -34.75 -31.20
C ALA A 47 -23.49 -34.54 -32.49
N ASP A 48 -24.35 -33.52 -32.52
CA ASP A 48 -25.13 -33.12 -33.70
C ASP A 48 -24.29 -32.28 -34.67
N LEU A 49 -23.03 -31.97 -34.31
CA LEU A 49 -22.11 -31.13 -35.09
C LEU A 49 -22.65 -29.71 -35.33
N ASP A 50 -23.55 -29.25 -34.46
CA ASP A 50 -24.09 -27.90 -34.47
C ASP A 50 -23.00 -26.86 -34.13
N THR A 51 -23.22 -25.63 -34.59
CA THR A 51 -22.30 -24.52 -34.28
C THR A 51 -22.55 -24.02 -32.86
N ILE A 52 -21.55 -24.12 -32.00
CA ILE A 52 -21.69 -23.74 -30.59
C ILE A 52 -21.45 -22.24 -30.40
N PHE A 53 -22.39 -21.61 -29.68
CA PHE A 53 -22.36 -20.23 -29.22
C PHE A 53 -22.03 -20.17 -27.73
N TYR A 54 -21.21 -19.20 -27.35
CA TYR A 54 -20.70 -19.04 -26.00
C TYR A 54 -21.13 -17.72 -25.38
N GLU A 55 -21.44 -17.77 -24.10
CA GLU A 55 -21.73 -16.60 -23.27
C GLU A 55 -21.01 -16.72 -21.92
N LEU A 56 -20.39 -15.63 -21.47
CA LEU A 56 -19.61 -15.59 -20.24
C LEU A 56 -20.31 -14.71 -19.21
N THR A 57 -20.54 -15.25 -18.02
CA THR A 57 -21.09 -14.52 -16.89
C THR A 57 -20.12 -14.53 -15.71
N THR A 58 -20.03 -13.41 -14.99
CA THR A 58 -19.25 -13.31 -13.75
C THR A 58 -20.20 -13.46 -12.56
N ILE A 59 -19.82 -14.26 -11.56
CA ILE A 59 -20.66 -14.50 -10.37
C ILE A 59 -20.26 -13.58 -9.21
N VAL A 60 -18.99 -13.22 -9.12
CA VAL A 60 -18.46 -12.47 -7.97
C VAL A 60 -18.67 -10.98 -8.17
N GLN A 61 -19.50 -10.38 -7.32
CA GLN A 61 -19.81 -8.95 -7.35
C GLN A 61 -18.53 -8.11 -7.31
N GLY A 62 -18.43 -7.12 -8.20
CA GLY A 62 -17.29 -6.21 -8.26
C GLY A 62 -16.11 -6.71 -9.12
N SER A 63 -16.18 -7.94 -9.63
CA SER A 63 -15.23 -8.48 -10.61
C SER A 63 -15.77 -8.49 -12.05
N ASP A 64 -16.89 -7.79 -12.27
CA ASP A 64 -17.56 -7.71 -13.56
C ASP A 64 -16.75 -6.92 -14.61
N GLY A 65 -16.69 -7.47 -15.83
CA GLY A 65 -16.01 -6.84 -16.97
C GLY A 65 -14.48 -6.82 -16.88
N TYR A 66 -13.87 -7.64 -16.02
CA TYR A 66 -12.43 -7.90 -16.06
C TYR A 66 -12.07 -8.96 -17.09
N PHE A 67 -12.98 -9.89 -17.38
CA PHE A 67 -12.76 -11.00 -18.31
C PHE A 67 -13.83 -11.03 -19.38
N ALA A 68 -13.46 -11.43 -20.59
CA ALA A 68 -14.40 -11.65 -21.69
C ALA A 68 -13.92 -12.76 -22.61
N ILE A 69 -14.86 -13.31 -23.38
CA ILE A 69 -14.55 -14.23 -24.47
C ILE A 69 -14.19 -13.45 -25.74
N LYS A 70 -13.27 -13.98 -26.56
CA LYS A 70 -12.86 -13.38 -27.84
C LYS A 70 -14.01 -13.22 -28.83
N GLY A 71 -15.04 -14.07 -28.74
CA GLY A 71 -16.26 -13.92 -29.51
C GLY A 71 -17.27 -15.03 -29.25
N VAL A 72 -18.47 -14.88 -29.81
CA VAL A 72 -19.59 -15.81 -29.60
C VAL A 72 -19.30 -17.25 -30.06
N ASN A 73 -18.36 -17.48 -30.98
CA ASN A 73 -17.92 -18.83 -31.37
C ASN A 73 -16.44 -19.10 -31.03
N ASN A 74 -15.83 -18.21 -30.22
CA ASN A 74 -14.47 -18.34 -29.75
C ASN A 74 -14.42 -18.16 -28.23
N PRO A 75 -14.48 -19.27 -27.46
CA PRO A 75 -14.58 -19.24 -26.02
C PRO A 75 -13.29 -18.84 -25.31
N GLU A 76 -12.20 -18.53 -26.03
CA GLU A 76 -10.95 -18.05 -25.42
C GLU A 76 -11.24 -16.85 -24.50
N ILE A 77 -10.90 -17.01 -23.22
CA ILE A 77 -11.08 -15.96 -22.22
C ILE A 77 -9.82 -15.11 -22.17
N TYR A 78 -9.98 -13.79 -22.28
CA TYR A 78 -8.90 -12.81 -22.19
C TYR A 78 -9.22 -11.74 -21.15
N LEU A 79 -8.16 -11.11 -20.65
CA LEU A 79 -8.24 -10.03 -19.66
C LEU A 79 -8.59 -8.69 -20.32
N GLN A 80 -9.65 -8.02 -19.88
CA GLN A 80 -10.10 -6.72 -20.39
C GLN A 80 -9.64 -5.53 -19.55
N LYS A 81 -9.40 -5.72 -18.25
CA LYS A 81 -9.00 -4.66 -17.31
C LYS A 81 -7.82 -5.11 -16.47
N ALA A 82 -6.97 -4.17 -16.07
CA ALA A 82 -5.87 -4.47 -15.16
C ALA A 82 -6.43 -5.04 -13.85
N LEU A 83 -5.81 -6.11 -13.37
CA LEU A 83 -6.19 -6.74 -12.11
C LEU A 83 -5.65 -5.93 -10.93
N ASP A 84 -6.26 -6.12 -9.78
CA ASP A 84 -5.89 -5.47 -8.53
C ASP A 84 -6.16 -6.44 -7.39
N TYR A 85 -5.10 -7.01 -6.85
CA TYR A 85 -5.16 -8.06 -5.83
C TYR A 85 -5.85 -7.58 -4.54
N ASP A 86 -5.76 -6.29 -4.22
CA ASP A 86 -6.37 -5.73 -3.02
C ASP A 86 -7.88 -5.50 -3.18
N LYS A 87 -8.38 -5.38 -4.42
CA LYS A 87 -9.82 -5.29 -4.69
C LYS A 87 -10.54 -6.62 -4.61
N PHE A 88 -10.00 -7.66 -5.26
CA PHE A 88 -10.55 -9.01 -5.19
C PHE A 88 -9.47 -10.06 -5.47
N LYS A 89 -9.46 -11.13 -4.65
CA LYS A 89 -8.45 -12.20 -4.73
C LYS A 89 -8.93 -13.44 -5.48
N LEU A 90 -10.24 -13.50 -5.75
CA LEU A 90 -10.91 -14.60 -6.41
C LEU A 90 -12.08 -14.07 -7.21
N THR A 91 -12.21 -14.52 -8.45
CA THR A 91 -13.46 -14.43 -9.20
C THR A 91 -13.88 -15.80 -9.72
N LYS A 92 -15.16 -15.94 -10.01
CA LYS A 92 -15.76 -17.13 -10.61
C LYS A 92 -16.53 -16.73 -11.84
N LEU A 93 -16.20 -17.38 -12.94
CA LEU A 93 -16.87 -17.21 -14.22
C LEU A 93 -17.69 -18.47 -14.54
N VAL A 94 -18.85 -18.28 -15.14
CA VAL A 94 -19.64 -19.37 -15.75
C VAL A 94 -19.62 -19.14 -17.24
N LEU A 95 -19.12 -20.12 -17.98
CA LEU A 95 -19.17 -20.14 -19.42
C LEU A 95 -20.32 -21.06 -19.84
N TYR A 96 -21.27 -20.50 -20.58
CA TYR A 96 -22.37 -21.21 -21.22
C TYR A 96 -21.96 -21.60 -22.64
N ALA A 97 -22.29 -22.82 -23.04
CA ALA A 97 -22.26 -23.29 -24.42
C ALA A 97 -23.70 -23.60 -24.85
N MET A 98 -24.08 -23.13 -26.03
CA MET A 98 -25.41 -23.26 -26.61
C MET A 98 -25.28 -23.74 -28.05
N ASP A 99 -26.09 -24.70 -28.46
CA ASP A 99 -26.17 -25.21 -29.85
C ASP A 99 -26.85 -24.22 -30.82
N ARG A 100 -27.57 -23.22 -30.27
CA ARG A 100 -28.28 -22.18 -31.01
C ARG A 100 -27.86 -20.78 -30.54
N PRO A 101 -27.99 -19.76 -31.40
CA PRO A 101 -27.70 -18.39 -31.01
C PRO A 101 -28.68 -17.91 -29.93
N VAL A 102 -28.20 -17.00 -29.08
CA VAL A 102 -29.03 -16.35 -28.05
C VAL A 102 -30.26 -15.70 -28.70
N GLY A 103 -31.45 -16.05 -28.22
CA GLY A 103 -32.72 -15.54 -28.74
C GLY A 103 -33.33 -16.35 -29.89
N SER A 104 -32.80 -17.54 -30.19
CA SER A 104 -33.45 -18.52 -31.08
C SER A 104 -34.84 -18.91 -30.55
N THR A 105 -35.79 -19.12 -31.46
CA THR A 105 -37.11 -19.69 -31.15
C THR A 105 -37.09 -21.22 -31.11
N ASP A 106 -36.02 -21.83 -31.60
CA ASP A 106 -35.84 -23.28 -31.62
C ASP A 106 -35.45 -23.81 -30.23
N THR A 107 -35.71 -25.09 -29.99
CA THR A 107 -35.20 -25.80 -28.80
C THR A 107 -33.68 -25.69 -28.77
N THR A 108 -33.17 -25.11 -27.69
CA THR A 108 -31.74 -24.84 -27.48
C THR A 108 -31.24 -25.72 -26.34
N ASN A 109 -30.26 -26.56 -26.60
CA ASN A 109 -29.55 -27.33 -25.60
C ASN A 109 -28.35 -26.52 -25.08
N THR A 110 -28.07 -26.66 -23.78
CA THR A 110 -27.03 -25.86 -23.13
C THR A 110 -26.17 -26.72 -22.24
N ALA A 111 -24.92 -26.29 -22.05
CA ALA A 111 -24.03 -26.78 -21.02
C ALA A 111 -23.28 -25.63 -20.37
N THR A 112 -22.76 -25.88 -19.18
CA THR A 112 -22.00 -24.90 -18.41
C THR A 112 -20.69 -25.48 -17.92
N THR A 113 -19.68 -24.61 -17.82
CA THR A 113 -18.44 -24.90 -17.10
C THR A 113 -18.11 -23.71 -16.19
N THR A 114 -17.58 -24.01 -15.00
CA THR A 114 -17.18 -23.01 -14.02
C THR A 114 -15.67 -22.79 -14.08
N ILE A 115 -15.23 -21.54 -14.14
CA ILE A 115 -13.81 -21.17 -14.11
C ILE A 115 -13.55 -20.39 -12.83
N ASN A 116 -12.74 -20.96 -11.94
CA ASN A 116 -12.24 -20.27 -10.74
C ASN A 116 -10.91 -19.59 -11.09
N ILE A 117 -10.86 -18.27 -10.91
CA ILE A 117 -9.65 -17.48 -11.15
C ILE A 117 -9.16 -16.92 -9.82
N PHE A 118 -8.04 -17.44 -9.35
CA PHE A 118 -7.31 -16.91 -8.21
C PHE A 118 -6.34 -15.84 -8.70
N ILE A 119 -6.37 -14.67 -8.05
CA ILE A 119 -5.44 -13.58 -8.35
C ILE A 119 -4.26 -13.71 -7.40
N GLU A 120 -3.04 -13.68 -7.95
CA GLU A 120 -1.80 -13.62 -7.16
C GLU A 120 -1.27 -12.18 -7.15
N GLN A 121 -0.76 -11.76 -6.00
CA GLN A 121 -0.06 -10.49 -5.89
C GLN A 121 1.23 -10.56 -6.69
N ALA A 122 1.55 -9.46 -7.38
CA ALA A 122 2.80 -9.31 -8.10
C ALA A 122 3.56 -8.11 -7.54
N ASP A 123 4.88 -8.07 -7.77
CA ASP A 123 5.75 -6.99 -7.31
C ASP A 123 5.48 -5.72 -8.14
N THR A 124 4.42 -4.99 -7.80
CA THR A 124 3.92 -3.83 -8.56
C THR A 124 4.08 -2.52 -7.80
N LYS A 125 4.26 -2.58 -6.49
CA LYS A 125 4.39 -1.42 -5.60
C LYS A 125 5.83 -1.28 -5.16
N SER A 126 6.12 -0.26 -4.35
CA SER A 126 7.45 -0.01 -3.81
C SER A 126 7.32 0.18 -2.31
N PRO A 127 8.41 -0.01 -1.54
CA PRO A 127 8.37 0.17 -0.10
C PRO A 127 7.83 1.54 0.31
N TRP A 128 7.07 1.61 1.39
CA TRP A 128 6.55 2.84 1.99
C TRP A 128 7.11 3.02 3.40
N PHE A 129 7.59 4.22 3.73
CA PHE A 129 7.93 4.56 5.11
C PHE A 129 6.67 4.83 5.95
N LEU A 130 6.68 4.39 7.21
CA LEU A 130 5.57 4.56 8.15
C LEU A 130 5.96 5.47 9.34
N PRO A 131 5.05 6.32 9.84
CA PRO A 131 3.69 6.51 9.36
C PRO A 131 3.66 7.30 8.04
N CYS A 132 2.63 7.04 7.25
CA CYS A 132 2.37 7.74 6.01
C CYS A 132 0.88 8.09 5.91
N THR A 133 0.56 9.05 5.05
CA THR A 133 -0.82 9.49 4.79
C THR A 133 -1.24 9.04 3.39
N PHE A 134 -2.34 8.31 3.31
CA PHE A 134 -2.95 7.93 2.03
C PHE A 134 -3.64 9.15 1.40
N ILE A 135 -3.37 9.40 0.13
CA ILE A 135 -3.96 10.54 -0.60
C ILE A 135 -5.18 10.15 -1.44
N ASN A 136 -5.41 8.87 -1.61
CA ASN A 136 -6.41 8.31 -2.52
C ASN A 136 -7.34 7.34 -1.78
N THR A 137 -8.56 7.22 -2.27
CA THR A 137 -9.63 6.43 -1.64
C THR A 137 -9.37 4.93 -1.64
N ASP A 138 -8.55 4.45 -2.57
CA ASP A 138 -8.14 3.05 -2.73
C ASP A 138 -6.82 2.71 -2.02
N ASN A 139 -6.26 3.64 -1.24
CA ASN A 139 -5.03 3.45 -0.44
C ASN A 139 -3.81 2.93 -1.24
N SER A 140 -3.77 3.16 -2.55
CA SER A 140 -2.67 2.75 -3.42
C SER A 140 -1.46 3.70 -3.39
N ILE A 141 -1.58 4.90 -2.81
CA ILE A 141 -0.48 5.88 -2.70
C ILE A 141 -0.37 6.38 -1.27
N CYS A 142 0.77 6.13 -0.63
CA CYS A 142 1.08 6.62 0.71
C CYS A 142 2.24 7.62 0.70
N ILE A 143 2.01 8.81 1.25
CA ILE A 143 3.05 9.85 1.38
C ILE A 143 3.64 9.77 2.79
N SER A 144 4.92 9.44 2.88
CA SER A 144 5.65 9.36 4.15
C SER A 144 5.69 10.69 4.88
N SER A 145 5.50 10.68 6.20
CA SER A 145 5.82 11.83 7.05
C SER A 145 7.33 11.91 7.28
N PRO A 146 7.91 13.12 7.41
CA PRO A 146 9.32 13.26 7.74
C PRO A 146 9.59 12.76 9.16
N TYR A 147 10.79 12.24 9.38
CA TYR A 147 11.26 11.92 10.72
C TYR A 147 12.06 13.08 11.28
N THR A 148 12.02 13.28 12.59
CA THR A 148 12.79 14.32 13.28
C THR A 148 13.56 13.72 14.44
N GLY A 149 14.79 14.18 14.65
CA GLY A 149 15.66 13.74 15.73
C GLY A 149 16.45 14.89 16.32
N ARG A 150 17.08 14.64 17.46
CA ARG A 150 17.95 15.61 18.14
C ARG A 150 19.24 14.95 18.59
N VAL A 151 20.33 15.69 18.49
CA VAL A 151 21.66 15.26 18.96
C VAL A 151 22.34 16.42 19.66
N ASN A 152 23.12 16.12 20.70
CA ASN A 152 23.96 17.11 21.34
C ASN A 152 25.22 17.35 20.50
N ILE A 153 25.64 18.61 20.43
CA ILE A 153 26.92 18.97 19.82
C ILE A 153 28.09 18.30 20.57
N PHE A 154 29.14 17.90 19.83
CA PHE A 154 30.35 17.24 20.34
C PHE A 154 30.13 15.89 21.04
N GLU A 155 28.93 15.33 21.02
CA GLU A 155 28.62 14.01 21.58
C GLU A 155 28.27 12.99 20.48
N ILE A 156 28.50 11.71 20.79
CA ILE A 156 28.09 10.58 19.97
C ILE A 156 27.29 9.64 20.88
N PRO A 157 25.97 9.54 20.68
CA PRO A 157 25.15 8.58 21.41
C PRO A 157 25.64 7.14 21.14
N ILE A 158 25.66 6.31 22.19
CA ILE A 158 26.03 4.89 22.09
C ILE A 158 24.89 4.09 21.43
N GLU A 159 23.65 4.44 21.78
CA GLU A 159 22.44 3.82 21.25
C GLU A 159 21.96 4.51 19.97
N PRO A 160 21.13 3.85 19.15
CA PRO A 160 20.47 4.47 18.03
C PRO A 160 19.71 5.74 18.41
N LEU A 161 19.71 6.71 17.50
CA LEU A 161 19.02 7.98 17.67
C LEU A 161 17.51 7.75 17.84
N ILE A 162 16.94 8.39 18.85
CA ILE A 162 15.49 8.42 19.06
C ILE A 162 14.90 9.44 18.08
N LEU A 163 13.97 8.98 17.27
CA LEU A 163 13.30 9.79 16.26
C LEU A 163 11.79 9.88 16.54
N GLU A 164 11.19 10.99 16.14
CA GLU A 164 9.75 11.18 16.08
C GLU A 164 9.29 11.09 14.62
N PRO A 165 8.13 10.47 14.32
CA PRO A 165 7.16 9.88 15.26
C PRO A 165 7.53 8.47 15.77
N GLY A 166 8.65 7.90 15.31
CA GLY A 166 9.14 6.59 15.70
C GLY A 166 10.45 6.26 14.98
N PRO A 167 10.97 5.02 15.10
CA PRO A 167 12.15 4.60 14.35
C PRO A 167 11.88 4.62 12.84
N ILE A 168 12.93 4.79 12.04
CA ILE A 168 12.82 4.68 10.58
C ILE A 168 12.34 3.28 10.24
N TYR A 169 11.17 3.20 9.62
CA TYR A 169 10.56 1.93 9.30
C TYR A 169 9.84 2.01 7.95
N ALA A 170 10.12 1.05 7.08
CA ALA A 170 9.46 0.88 5.79
C ALA A 170 8.84 -0.51 5.66
N VAL A 171 7.74 -0.58 4.91
CA VAL A 171 7.00 -1.80 4.60
C VAL A 171 6.77 -1.92 3.11
N ASP A 172 6.75 -3.14 2.59
CA ASP A 172 6.35 -3.40 1.22
C ASP A 172 4.84 -3.67 1.15
N PRO A 173 4.07 -2.92 0.33
CA PRO A 173 2.67 -3.20 0.11
C PRO A 173 2.40 -4.54 -0.58
N ASP A 174 3.40 -5.12 -1.26
CA ASP A 174 3.32 -6.44 -1.88
C ASP A 174 3.61 -7.55 -0.86
N TYR A 175 2.85 -7.53 0.24
CA TYR A 175 3.07 -8.28 1.48
C TYR A 175 3.07 -9.81 1.33
N THR A 176 2.54 -10.36 0.24
CA THR A 176 2.59 -11.82 0.02
C THR A 176 3.94 -12.28 -0.50
N LEU A 177 4.75 -11.38 -1.07
CA LEU A 177 6.09 -11.69 -1.58
C LEU A 177 7.16 -11.67 -0.48
N ASN A 178 6.94 -10.88 0.58
CA ASN A 178 7.86 -10.73 1.72
C ASN A 178 9.30 -10.40 1.29
N GLU A 179 9.44 -9.52 0.30
CA GLU A 179 10.76 -9.13 -0.20
C GLU A 179 11.56 -8.36 0.85
N LYS A 180 12.86 -8.63 0.92
CA LYS A 180 13.74 -7.97 1.88
C LYS A 180 13.94 -6.50 1.50
N ILE A 181 13.67 -5.61 2.44
CA ILE A 181 13.94 -4.17 2.34
C ILE A 181 15.27 -3.86 3.01
N VAL A 182 16.10 -3.03 2.37
CA VAL A 182 17.32 -2.49 2.97
C VAL A 182 17.35 -0.96 2.97
N TYR A 183 17.96 -0.39 4.01
CA TYR A 183 18.05 1.06 4.23
C TYR A 183 19.42 1.62 3.86
N SER A 184 19.46 2.86 3.36
CA SER A 184 20.71 3.59 3.09
C SER A 184 20.53 5.10 3.15
N ILE A 185 21.57 5.85 3.53
CA ILE A 185 21.59 7.31 3.43
C ILE A 185 22.08 7.68 2.03
N VAL A 186 21.24 8.36 1.25
CA VAL A 186 21.52 8.73 -0.15
C VAL A 186 21.77 10.24 -0.33
N GLY A 187 21.54 11.05 0.70
CA GLY A 187 21.75 12.50 0.65
C GLY A 187 21.74 13.15 2.03
N GLY A 188 22.22 14.38 2.11
CA GLY A 188 22.18 15.21 3.33
C GLY A 188 23.30 14.97 4.35
N ASP A 189 24.08 13.89 4.22
CA ASP A 189 25.20 13.57 5.10
C ASP A 189 26.56 13.71 4.39
N THR A 190 26.96 14.94 4.08
CA THR A 190 28.20 15.21 3.33
C THR A 190 29.46 14.74 4.06
N ASP A 191 29.46 14.84 5.39
CA ASP A 191 30.63 14.56 6.23
C ASP A 191 30.67 13.13 6.77
N LYS A 192 29.68 12.30 6.38
CA LYS A 192 29.50 10.91 6.85
C LYS A 192 29.42 10.84 8.37
N ILE A 193 28.69 11.77 8.96
CA ILE A 193 28.45 11.87 10.40
C ILE A 193 27.48 10.79 10.85
N PHE A 194 26.52 10.43 10.01
CA PHE A 194 25.48 9.48 10.33
C PHE A 194 25.71 8.13 9.63
N SER A 195 25.06 7.10 10.15
CA SER A 195 24.95 5.80 9.52
C SER A 195 23.57 5.23 9.78
N VAL A 196 22.99 4.59 8.78
CA VAL A 196 21.75 3.82 8.96
C VAL A 196 22.08 2.34 8.86
N ASP A 197 21.60 1.56 9.80
CA ASP A 197 21.70 0.11 9.73
C ASP A 197 20.81 -0.42 8.59
N ALA A 198 21.40 -1.23 7.72
CA ALA A 198 20.76 -1.64 6.46
C ALA A 198 19.54 -2.54 6.68
N ASP A 199 19.45 -3.27 7.80
CA ASP A 199 18.37 -4.24 8.04
C ASP A 199 17.30 -3.68 8.98
N THR A 200 17.70 -2.86 9.96
CA THR A 200 16.82 -2.38 11.03
C THR A 200 16.34 -0.94 10.83
N GLY A 201 17.00 -0.15 9.99
CA GLY A 201 16.71 1.27 9.83
C GLY A 201 17.22 2.14 10.99
N ASN A 202 17.92 1.55 11.97
CA ASN A 202 18.45 2.29 13.11
C ASN A 202 19.49 3.33 12.66
N LEU A 203 19.22 4.59 12.99
CA LEU A 203 20.13 5.70 12.68
C LEU A 203 21.11 5.91 13.83
N THR A 204 22.41 5.97 13.53
CA THR A 204 23.51 6.13 14.49
C THR A 204 24.47 7.22 14.00
N MET A 205 25.44 7.59 14.86
CA MET A 205 26.46 8.58 14.54
C MET A 205 27.86 7.94 14.52
N ASN A 206 28.59 8.14 13.42
CA ASN A 206 29.99 7.78 13.28
C ASN A 206 30.94 8.86 13.83
N LYS A 207 30.48 10.12 13.84
CA LYS A 207 31.24 11.29 14.26
C LYS A 207 30.33 12.23 15.04
N ALA A 208 30.90 13.03 15.93
CA ALA A 208 30.14 14.07 16.62
C ALA A 208 29.83 15.23 15.67
N ALA A 209 28.66 15.85 15.84
CA ALA A 209 28.37 17.11 15.18
C ALA A 209 29.22 18.24 15.79
N THR A 210 29.78 19.10 14.94
CA THR A 210 30.74 20.15 15.37
C THR A 210 30.18 21.57 15.32
N SER A 211 28.97 21.75 14.79
CA SER A 211 28.31 23.06 14.69
C SER A 211 26.81 22.93 14.95
N PRO A 212 26.18 23.95 15.57
CA PRO A 212 24.74 23.99 15.72
C PRO A 212 24.06 24.12 14.35
N GLY A 213 22.83 23.62 14.22
CA GLY A 213 22.07 23.62 12.97
C GLY A 213 21.20 22.37 12.81
N SER A 214 20.79 22.10 11.58
CA SER A 214 20.05 20.87 11.22
C SER A 214 20.74 20.15 10.08
N TYR A 215 20.80 18.82 10.16
CA TYR A 215 21.04 17.95 9.02
C TYR A 215 19.71 17.51 8.43
N LEU A 216 19.56 17.61 7.11
CA LEU A 216 18.40 17.10 6.41
C LEU A 216 18.84 15.88 5.58
N LEU A 217 18.75 14.71 6.19
CA LEU A 217 19.14 13.44 5.58
C LEU A 217 18.06 12.96 4.62
N GLN A 218 18.49 12.30 3.54
CA GLN A 218 17.61 11.53 2.67
C GLN A 218 17.93 10.05 2.88
N VAL A 219 16.97 9.33 3.46
CA VAL A 219 17.08 7.89 3.73
C VAL A 219 16.23 7.14 2.73
N MET A 220 16.85 6.18 2.05
CA MET A 220 16.21 5.33 1.05
C MET A 220 15.93 3.95 1.64
N ALA A 221 14.73 3.42 1.38
CA ALA A 221 14.38 2.01 1.58
C ALA A 221 14.18 1.37 0.21
N THR A 222 14.82 0.24 -0.06
CA THR A 222 14.78 -0.42 -1.37
C THR A 222 14.66 -1.94 -1.23
N GLN A 223 13.95 -2.58 -2.16
CA GLN A 223 13.89 -4.04 -2.23
C GLN A 223 15.22 -4.60 -2.75
N VAL A 224 15.73 -5.66 -2.12
CA VAL A 224 17.02 -6.28 -2.47
C VAL A 224 16.99 -6.92 -3.87
N ASN A 225 15.85 -7.51 -4.26
CA ASN A 225 15.68 -8.17 -5.55
C ASN A 225 15.58 -7.17 -6.73
N ASN A 226 15.17 -5.92 -6.46
CA ASN A 226 14.93 -4.90 -7.48
C ASN A 226 15.19 -3.48 -6.95
N ILE A 227 16.36 -2.95 -7.26
CA ILE A 227 16.79 -1.60 -6.84
C ILE A 227 15.93 -0.45 -7.40
N GLN A 228 15.13 -0.71 -8.44
CA GLN A 228 14.20 0.30 -8.97
C GLN A 228 12.95 0.45 -8.10
N LYS A 229 12.71 -0.50 -7.20
CA LYS A 229 11.65 -0.41 -6.20
C LYS A 229 12.22 0.17 -4.92
N TYR A 230 12.01 1.46 -4.76
CA TYR A 230 12.50 2.20 -3.60
C TYR A 230 11.58 3.36 -3.26
N SER A 231 11.70 3.84 -2.04
CA SER A 231 11.20 5.13 -1.62
C SER A 231 12.27 5.88 -0.83
N ILE A 232 12.09 7.20 -0.71
CA ILE A 232 12.99 8.07 0.02
C ILE A 232 12.18 8.89 1.01
N VAL A 233 12.68 9.02 2.23
CA VAL A 233 12.13 9.88 3.28
C VAL A 233 13.16 10.87 3.78
N SER A 234 12.68 12.04 4.19
CA SER A 234 13.50 13.07 4.84
C SER A 234 13.59 12.82 6.34
N VAL A 235 14.80 12.91 6.89
CA VAL A 235 15.07 12.84 8.32
C VAL A 235 15.80 14.11 8.76
N GLU A 236 15.15 14.95 9.56
CA GLU A 236 15.75 16.18 10.09
C GLU A 236 16.40 15.91 11.46
N ILE A 237 17.72 16.04 11.56
CA ILE A 237 18.45 15.93 12.83
C ILE A 237 18.89 17.32 13.30
N LYS A 238 18.31 17.78 14.40
CA LYS A 238 18.66 19.08 15.02
C LYS A 238 19.83 18.91 15.99
N VAL A 239 20.90 19.66 15.74
CA VAL A 239 22.05 19.74 16.63
C VAL A 239 21.78 20.81 17.66
N ILE A 240 21.64 20.39 18.92
CA ILE A 240 21.40 21.27 20.05
C ILE A 240 22.66 21.36 20.93
N SER A 241 22.82 22.49 21.60
CA SER A 241 23.75 22.56 22.72
C SER A 241 23.26 21.62 23.81
N LYS A 242 24.21 20.94 24.45
CA LYS A 242 23.90 20.19 25.67
C LYS A 242 23.38 21.16 26.73
N SER A 243 22.31 20.78 27.40
CA SER A 243 21.86 21.40 28.65
C SER A 243 22.43 20.57 29.79
N ASP A 244 23.29 21.19 30.59
CA ASP A 244 23.93 20.57 31.75
C ASP A 244 23.06 20.72 33.02
N TYR A 245 22.15 21.70 33.05
CA TYR A 245 21.32 22.03 34.21
C TYR A 245 19.83 22.19 33.86
N PRO A 246 18.90 21.54 34.58
CA PRO A 246 17.47 21.79 34.38
C PRO A 246 17.07 23.17 34.92
N PRO A 247 16.05 23.83 34.33
CA PRO A 247 15.59 25.11 34.82
C PRO A 247 14.99 24.99 36.24
N TYR A 248 15.21 26.01 37.07
CA TYR A 248 14.77 26.05 38.45
C TYR A 248 14.14 27.40 38.83
N PHE A 249 13.26 27.40 39.83
CA PHE A 249 12.73 28.63 40.40
C PHE A 249 13.59 29.03 41.61
N GLU A 250 13.97 30.31 41.71
CA GLU A 250 14.70 30.81 42.88
C GLU A 250 13.89 30.69 44.18
N SER A 251 12.56 30.83 44.08
CA SER A 251 11.64 30.66 45.20
C SER A 251 10.71 29.47 44.98
N ARG A 252 10.47 28.70 46.03
CA ARG A 252 9.47 27.62 46.03
C ARG A 252 8.04 28.13 46.21
N ILE A 253 7.88 29.36 46.66
CA ILE A 253 6.57 29.95 47.00
C ILE A 253 6.45 31.29 46.27
N HIS A 254 5.38 31.43 45.48
CA HIS A 254 5.01 32.67 44.81
C HIS A 254 3.63 33.10 45.28
N ASN A 255 3.56 34.27 45.92
CA ASN A 255 2.32 34.81 46.47
C ASN A 255 1.73 35.83 45.48
N GLY A 256 0.46 35.64 45.14
CA GLY A 256 -0.30 36.56 44.31
C GLY A 256 -1.64 36.94 44.94
N THR A 257 -2.21 38.04 44.47
CA THR A 257 -3.50 38.56 44.92
C THR A 257 -4.47 38.67 43.73
N VAL A 258 -5.75 38.48 44.02
CA VAL A 258 -6.85 38.62 43.05
C VAL A 258 -8.01 39.37 43.71
N PHE A 259 -8.80 40.07 42.89
CA PHE A 259 -9.99 40.76 43.35
C PHE A 259 -11.22 39.84 43.30
N VAL A 260 -12.11 39.99 44.29
CA VAL A 260 -13.39 39.28 44.30
C VAL A 260 -14.25 39.76 43.13
N GLY A 261 -14.88 38.81 42.43
CA GLY A 261 -15.77 39.09 41.29
C GLY A 261 -15.09 39.10 39.92
N LEU A 262 -13.79 38.79 39.84
CA LEU A 262 -13.10 38.65 38.56
C LEU A 262 -13.61 37.44 37.75
N ALA A 263 -13.70 37.63 36.43
CA ALA A 263 -14.07 36.57 35.50
C ALA A 263 -12.94 35.53 35.36
N PRO A 264 -13.24 34.28 34.94
CA PRO A 264 -12.20 33.30 34.60
C PRO A 264 -11.18 33.85 33.59
N ARG A 265 -9.91 33.43 33.72
CA ARG A 265 -8.77 33.91 32.92
C ARG A 265 -8.31 35.36 33.20
N SER A 266 -8.75 35.95 34.31
CA SER A 266 -8.20 37.22 34.80
C SER A 266 -6.77 37.05 35.33
N PHE A 267 -5.97 38.12 35.30
CA PHE A 267 -4.61 38.13 35.83
C PHE A 267 -4.57 37.97 37.35
N VAL A 268 -3.51 37.31 37.83
CA VAL A 268 -3.09 37.33 39.23
C VAL A 268 -2.04 38.44 39.36
N PHE A 269 -2.16 39.26 40.40
CA PHE A 269 -1.25 40.38 40.65
C PHE A 269 -0.24 40.06 41.75
N GLN A 270 0.85 40.80 41.79
CA GLN A 270 1.91 40.61 42.79
C GLN A 270 1.41 40.95 44.21
N ALA A 271 1.75 40.11 45.19
CA ALA A 271 1.39 40.39 46.57
C ALA A 271 2.04 41.69 47.06
N GLY A 272 1.21 42.68 47.43
CA GLY A 272 1.66 44.01 47.85
C GLY A 272 1.70 45.06 46.73
N ASP A 273 1.55 44.66 45.47
CA ASP A 273 1.41 45.57 44.33
C ASP A 273 0.29 45.10 43.37
N PRO A 274 -0.94 45.60 43.54
CA PRO A 274 -2.09 45.21 42.73
C PRO A 274 -2.06 45.78 41.30
N SER A 275 -1.05 46.56 40.93
CA SER A 275 -0.92 47.12 39.58
C SER A 275 -0.01 46.30 38.66
N SER A 276 0.77 45.38 39.22
CA SER A 276 1.73 44.55 38.48
C SER A 276 1.27 43.09 38.43
N PRO A 277 1.19 42.45 37.24
CA PRO A 277 0.89 41.04 37.14
C PRO A 277 1.98 40.21 37.82
N LEU A 278 1.60 39.11 38.47
CA LEU A 278 2.55 38.17 39.05
C LEU A 278 3.32 37.47 37.92
N ILE A 279 4.62 37.75 37.84
CA ILE A 279 5.55 37.10 36.91
C ILE A 279 6.34 36.06 37.71
N ILE A 280 6.35 34.83 37.21
CA ILE A 280 7.16 33.73 37.75
C ILE A 280 8.22 33.39 36.69
N THR A 281 9.48 33.62 37.03
CA THR A 281 10.62 33.36 36.14
C THR A 281 11.35 32.10 36.61
N ALA A 282 11.57 31.16 35.70
CA ALA A 282 12.53 30.09 35.92
C ALA A 282 13.91 30.55 35.42
N LEU A 283 14.94 30.28 36.20
CA LEU A 283 16.34 30.47 35.81
C LEU A 283 16.90 29.16 35.28
N ASP A 284 17.94 29.26 34.46
CA ASP A 284 18.65 28.12 33.91
C ASP A 284 20.15 28.46 33.84
N ASP A 285 20.97 27.69 34.56
CA ASP A 285 22.41 27.92 34.67
C ASP A 285 23.14 27.70 33.33
N ASP A 286 22.52 27.02 32.37
CA ASP A 286 23.04 26.88 31.00
C ASP A 286 22.92 28.18 30.19
N PHE A 287 22.07 29.13 30.62
CA PHE A 287 21.76 30.38 29.91
C PHE A 287 21.91 31.63 30.81
N PRO A 288 23.11 31.92 31.34
CA PRO A 288 23.31 32.93 32.38
C PRO A 288 23.11 34.39 31.92
N ASN A 289 22.80 34.66 30.64
CA ASN A 289 22.75 36.00 30.04
C ASN A 289 21.44 36.30 29.27
N VAL A 290 20.33 35.61 29.58
CA VAL A 290 19.02 35.88 28.97
C VAL A 290 18.08 36.58 29.95
#